data_AF-A0A7S3GW69-F1
#
_entry.id   AF-A0A7S3GW69-F1
#
_cell.length_a   1.000
_cell.length_b   1.000
_cell.length_c   1.000
_cell.angle_alpha   90.00
_cell.angle_beta   90.00
_cell.angle_gamma   90.00
#
_symmetry.space_group_name_H-M   'P 1'
#
loop_
_entity.id
_entity.type
_entity.pdbx_description
1 polymer ?
#
loop_
_entity_poly.entity_id
_entity_poly.type
_entity_poly.pdbx_seq_one_letter_code
_entity_poly.pdbx_strand_id
1 'polypeptide(L)'
;GARLCEARVWSFFGDVMGTEWASQYEDYALGTNLTNRMPLWVQPPKKLSLDNVFQHMRNHYEGTALDMTGNQFADVGAAFGNMAQRSHPLTWSAASPEDPSVMAEFTHERPIATPQTGWNFVGQSRRWMPRELSGLLWFGVDDSSTTAHFPIYGSATSVPSSYAGKGPQDGVTPPMLAFNFQSAFTVFNLVANWAYGRWDVIYPDVKARILSVESAFQRQITQIDQQAIVKYEKEGPAAAVAFTTQHSVQFGDALVAQWGQFFGELFMKYRDGYKITVNDDNQACGCAAGNAPYSAAWNNRIVQENGAHFRIPAEGQMVHGMKGSSARSASKLDLLNRR
;
A
#
# COMPACT_ATOMS: atom_id res chain seq x y z
N GLY A 1 1.77 -6.24 23.11
CA GLY A 1 0.78 -5.26 23.62
C GLY A 1 -0.42 -5.20 22.70
N ALA A 2 -1.55 -4.67 23.17
CA ALA A 2 -2.80 -4.60 22.40
C ALA A 2 -2.64 -3.89 21.04
N ARG A 3 -1.88 -2.79 21.00
CA ARG A 3 -1.54 -2.02 19.79
C ARG A 3 -0.81 -2.80 18.67
N LEU A 4 -0.11 -3.89 19.01
CA LEU A 4 0.58 -4.73 18.01
C LEU A 4 -0.30 -5.86 17.46
N CYS A 5 -1.37 -6.24 18.17
CA CYS A 5 -2.19 -7.41 17.83
C CYS A 5 -3.68 -7.10 17.85
N GLU A 6 -4.21 -6.81 19.03
CA GLU A 6 -5.64 -6.59 19.28
C GLU A 6 -6.19 -5.43 18.46
N ALA A 7 -5.43 -4.36 18.24
CA ALA A 7 -5.85 -3.22 17.41
C ALA A 7 -6.31 -3.64 16.00
N ARG A 8 -5.63 -4.63 15.38
CA ARG A 8 -5.99 -5.15 14.05
C ARG A 8 -7.35 -5.86 14.06
N VAL A 9 -7.60 -6.63 15.11
CA VAL A 9 -8.89 -7.31 15.32
C VAL A 9 -9.98 -6.29 15.58
N TRP A 10 -9.69 -5.29 16.43
CA TRP A 10 -10.60 -4.18 16.72
C TRP A 10 -11.01 -3.42 15.47
N SER A 11 -10.06 -3.09 14.60
CA SER A 11 -10.35 -2.38 13.34
C SER A 11 -11.28 -3.17 12.44
N PHE A 12 -11.02 -4.48 12.26
CA PHE A 12 -11.89 -5.33 11.46
C PHE A 12 -13.29 -5.48 12.10
N PHE A 13 -13.35 -5.77 13.40
CA PHE A 13 -14.63 -5.91 14.11
C PHE A 13 -15.43 -4.60 14.11
N GLY A 14 -14.77 -3.46 14.31
CA GLY A 14 -15.38 -2.14 14.26
C GLY A 14 -15.96 -1.82 12.89
N ASP A 15 -15.24 -2.13 11.81
CA ASP A 15 -15.73 -1.88 10.45
C ASP A 15 -16.96 -2.76 10.11
N VAL A 16 -17.03 -4.00 10.60
CA VAL A 16 -18.20 -4.87 10.35
C VAL A 16 -19.36 -4.65 11.32
N MET A 17 -19.09 -4.30 12.58
CA MET A 17 -20.10 -4.11 13.63
C MET A 17 -20.63 -2.67 13.73
N GLY A 18 -19.85 -1.70 13.25
CA GLY A 18 -20.17 -0.28 13.29
C GLY A 18 -19.46 0.48 14.42
N THR A 19 -19.52 1.81 14.34
CA THR A 19 -18.79 2.74 15.21
C THR A 19 -19.18 2.63 16.69
N GLU A 20 -20.46 2.38 16.99
CA GLU A 20 -20.91 2.19 18.38
C GLU A 20 -20.24 0.99 19.04
N TRP A 21 -20.05 -0.11 18.30
CA TRP A 21 -19.30 -1.26 18.79
C TRP A 21 -17.82 -0.93 18.93
N ALA A 22 -17.24 -0.24 17.94
CA ALA A 22 -15.82 0.13 17.97
C ALA A 22 -15.47 1.00 19.18
N SER A 23 -16.29 2.01 19.48
CA SER A 23 -16.10 2.92 20.62
C SER A 23 -16.13 2.21 21.98
N GLN A 24 -16.82 1.08 22.11
CA GLN A 24 -16.85 0.31 23.36
C GLN A 24 -15.51 -0.35 23.70
N TYR A 25 -14.63 -0.54 22.71
CA TYR A 25 -13.36 -1.29 22.86
C TYR A 25 -12.14 -0.48 22.38
N GLU A 26 -12.29 0.81 22.14
CA GLU A 26 -11.20 1.67 21.66
C GLU A 26 -10.08 1.79 22.70
N ASP A 27 -10.41 1.90 23.99
CA ASP A 27 -9.44 1.93 25.10
C ASP A 27 -8.59 0.65 25.20
N TYR A 28 -9.21 -0.49 24.88
CA TYR A 28 -8.54 -1.77 24.79
C TYR A 28 -7.59 -1.82 23.60
N ALA A 29 -8.03 -1.38 22.41
CA ALA A 29 -7.21 -1.33 21.21
C ALA A 29 -5.99 -0.40 21.38
N LEU A 30 -6.19 0.76 22.02
CA LEU A 30 -5.14 1.71 22.41
C LEU A 30 -4.24 1.19 23.53
N GLY A 31 -4.62 0.09 24.20
CA GLY A 31 -3.86 -0.50 25.29
C GLY A 31 -3.89 0.30 26.60
N THR A 32 -4.78 1.30 26.72
CA THR A 32 -4.96 2.10 27.93
C THR A 32 -5.82 1.39 28.96
N ASN A 33 -6.66 0.44 28.53
CA ASN A 33 -7.45 -0.41 29.42
C ASN A 33 -7.41 -1.88 28.97
N LEU A 34 -6.44 -2.65 29.49
CA LEU A 34 -6.28 -4.06 29.15
C LEU A 34 -7.30 -5.00 29.83
N THR A 35 -8.21 -4.47 30.64
CA THR A 35 -9.26 -5.27 31.31
C THR A 35 -10.55 -5.35 30.47
N ASN A 36 -10.81 -4.36 29.62
CA ASN A 36 -11.96 -4.30 28.72
C ASN A 36 -11.75 -5.13 27.44
N ARG A 37 -11.53 -6.44 27.60
CA ARG A 37 -11.21 -7.35 26.49
C ARG A 37 -12.34 -7.41 25.45
N MET A 38 -11.99 -7.35 24.17
CA MET A 38 -12.91 -7.66 23.08
C MET A 38 -13.38 -9.12 23.13
N PRO A 39 -14.57 -9.44 22.60
CA PRO A 39 -15.00 -10.82 22.41
C PRO A 39 -14.10 -11.54 21.40
N LEU A 40 -14.02 -12.86 21.50
CA LEU A 40 -13.25 -13.70 20.55
C LEU A 40 -13.81 -13.65 19.12
N TRP A 41 -15.13 -13.48 18.99
CA TRP A 41 -15.84 -13.43 17.72
C TRP A 41 -17.01 -12.45 17.82
N VAL A 42 -17.45 -11.96 16.66
CA VAL A 42 -18.64 -11.11 16.51
C VAL A 42 -19.55 -11.69 15.44
N GLN A 43 -20.84 -11.36 15.52
CA GLN A 43 -21.80 -11.67 14.48
C GLN A 43 -22.11 -10.39 13.68
N PRO A 44 -21.60 -10.24 12.46
CA PRO A 44 -21.88 -9.06 11.64
C PRO A 44 -23.40 -8.88 11.42
N PRO A 45 -23.91 -7.64 11.48
CA PRO A 45 -25.32 -7.35 11.23
C PRO A 45 -25.73 -7.59 9.77
N LYS A 46 -24.76 -7.68 8.85
CA LYS A 46 -24.96 -7.93 7.41
C LYS A 46 -23.95 -8.96 6.92
N LYS A 47 -24.30 -9.67 5.83
CA LYS A 47 -23.36 -10.56 5.14
C LYS A 47 -22.21 -9.75 4.55
N LEU A 48 -20.99 -10.28 4.65
CA LEU A 48 -19.81 -9.68 4.06
C LEU A 48 -19.71 -10.04 2.57
N SER A 49 -19.43 -9.06 1.73
CA SER A 49 -19.02 -9.30 0.35
C SER A 49 -17.54 -9.66 0.27
N LEU A 50 -17.10 -10.18 -0.88
CA LEU A 50 -15.68 -10.38 -1.15
C LEU A 50 -14.90 -9.06 -1.07
N ASP A 51 -15.48 -7.99 -1.62
CA ASP A 51 -14.90 -6.65 -1.55
C ASP A 51 -14.71 -6.17 -0.11
N ASN A 52 -15.67 -6.44 0.79
CA ASN A 52 -15.49 -6.09 2.20
C ASN A 52 -14.23 -6.77 2.76
N VAL A 53 -14.08 -8.08 2.55
CA VAL A 53 -12.91 -8.84 3.03
C VAL A 53 -11.60 -8.29 2.46
N PHE A 54 -11.56 -8.00 1.15
CA PHE A 54 -10.38 -7.37 0.54
C PHE A 54 -10.05 -6.03 1.17
N GLN A 55 -11.03 -5.15 1.40
CA GLN A 55 -10.77 -3.84 1.99
C GLN A 55 -10.25 -3.94 3.43
N HIS A 56 -10.77 -4.85 4.24
CA HIS A 56 -10.27 -5.02 5.61
C HIS A 56 -8.80 -5.46 5.63
N MET A 57 -8.37 -6.31 4.68
CA MET A 57 -6.97 -6.70 4.56
C MET A 57 -6.05 -5.52 4.22
N ARG A 58 -6.58 -4.42 3.69
CA ARG A 58 -5.83 -3.21 3.27
C ARG A 58 -5.76 -2.12 4.33
N ASN A 59 -6.37 -2.33 5.49
CA ASN A 59 -6.62 -1.29 6.46
C ASN A 59 -5.35 -0.89 7.25
N HIS A 60 -5.25 0.41 7.51
CA HIS A 60 -4.22 1.08 8.32
C HIS A 60 -4.82 1.95 9.41
N TYR A 61 -6.03 1.59 9.86
CA TYR A 61 -6.80 2.33 10.86
C TYR A 61 -7.30 3.71 10.41
N GLU A 62 -7.45 3.92 9.11
CA GLU A 62 -7.85 5.21 8.54
C GLU A 62 -9.14 5.74 9.20
N GLY A 63 -9.12 6.98 9.67
CA GLY A 63 -10.28 7.60 10.31
C GLY A 63 -10.47 7.28 11.81
N THR A 64 -9.50 6.63 12.45
CA THR A 64 -9.56 6.28 13.89
C THR A 64 -8.42 6.92 14.68
N ALA A 65 -8.44 6.83 16.02
CA ALA A 65 -7.34 7.30 16.87
C ALA A 65 -5.99 6.59 16.60
N LEU A 66 -6.01 5.45 15.90
CA LEU A 66 -4.82 4.67 15.52
C LEU A 66 -4.30 5.03 14.10
N ASP A 67 -4.94 5.97 13.41
CA ASP A 67 -4.56 6.38 12.05
C ASP A 67 -3.19 7.05 12.03
N MET A 68 -2.23 6.40 11.37
CA MET A 68 -0.85 6.85 11.27
C MET A 68 -0.59 7.75 10.06
N THR A 69 -1.58 8.12 9.25
CA THR A 69 -1.35 8.97 8.07
C THR A 69 -1.13 10.44 8.42
N GLY A 70 -1.33 10.85 9.68
CA GLY A 70 -1.27 12.25 10.09
C GLY A 70 -2.54 13.05 9.78
N ASN A 71 -3.60 12.38 9.31
CA ASN A 71 -4.89 13.00 9.01
C ASN A 71 -5.77 13.22 10.25
N GLN A 72 -5.66 12.34 11.26
CA GLN A 72 -6.44 12.44 12.50
C GLN A 72 -5.72 13.27 13.58
N PHE A 73 -4.39 13.25 13.58
CA PHE A 73 -3.55 14.03 14.48
C PHE A 73 -2.22 14.35 13.79
N ALA A 74 -1.53 15.40 14.22
CA ALA A 74 -0.23 15.73 13.68
C ALA A 74 0.80 14.65 14.05
N ASP A 75 1.28 13.92 13.05
CA ASP A 75 2.26 12.85 13.23
C ASP A 75 3.50 13.09 12.35
N VAL A 76 4.63 13.38 13.00
CA VAL A 76 5.92 13.57 12.31
C VAL A 76 6.39 12.27 11.67
N GLY A 77 6.03 11.12 12.25
CA GLY A 77 6.36 9.80 11.72
C GLY A 77 5.66 9.48 10.40
N ALA A 78 4.58 10.20 10.05
CA ALA A 78 3.93 10.09 8.75
C ALA A 78 4.76 10.76 7.62
N ALA A 79 5.79 11.53 7.99
CA ALA A 79 6.64 12.30 7.10
C ALA A 79 5.82 13.25 6.19
N PHE A 80 6.47 13.80 5.16
CA PHE A 80 5.82 14.72 4.22
C PHE A 80 4.79 14.05 3.31
N GLY A 81 4.84 12.71 3.18
CA GLY A 81 3.99 11.93 2.27
C GLY A 81 2.80 11.25 2.95
N ASN A 82 2.48 11.61 4.21
CA ASN A 82 1.37 11.05 4.98
C ASN A 82 1.34 9.51 4.97
N MET A 83 2.49 8.91 5.23
CA MET A 83 2.72 7.47 5.15
C MET A 83 1.75 6.71 6.08
N ALA A 84 1.02 5.72 5.53
CA ALA A 84 0.16 4.83 6.32
C ALA A 84 0.94 3.72 7.06
N GLN A 85 2.25 3.63 6.82
CA GLN A 85 3.15 2.61 7.36
C GLN A 85 4.30 3.27 8.13
N ARG A 86 4.97 2.49 8.97
CA ARG A 86 6.15 2.92 9.71
C ARG A 86 7.33 2.00 9.44
N SER A 87 8.52 2.60 9.39
CA SER A 87 9.77 1.85 9.32
C SER A 87 9.93 1.03 10.60
N HIS A 88 10.33 -0.23 10.45
CA HIS A 88 10.63 -1.10 11.57
C HIS A 88 11.99 -0.76 12.20
N PRO A 89 12.20 -1.02 13.50
CA PRO A 89 11.26 -1.63 14.46
C PRO A 89 10.11 -0.69 14.88
N LEU A 90 8.93 -1.25 15.21
CA LEU A 90 7.74 -0.48 15.64
C LEU A 90 7.75 -0.10 17.13
N THR A 91 8.85 -0.36 17.82
CA THR A 91 9.04 -0.02 19.23
C THR A 91 10.42 0.56 19.41
N TRP A 92 10.53 1.56 20.28
CA TRP A 92 11.81 2.18 20.62
C TRP A 92 11.79 2.72 22.05
N SER A 93 13.00 2.85 22.61
CA SER A 93 13.24 3.47 23.92
C SER A 93 13.69 4.92 23.72
N ALA A 94 13.13 5.85 24.50
CA ALA A 94 13.58 7.24 24.56
C ALA A 94 13.32 7.84 25.95
N ALA A 95 13.85 9.04 26.22
CA ALA A 95 13.56 9.76 27.45
C ALA A 95 12.05 10.04 27.58
N SER A 96 11.50 9.85 28.77
CA SER A 96 10.09 10.12 29.07
C SER A 96 9.80 11.62 28.91
N PRO A 97 8.67 12.01 28.29
CA PRO A 97 8.24 13.39 28.21
C PRO A 97 7.95 14.00 29.59
N GLU A 98 7.56 13.19 30.57
CA GLU A 98 7.23 13.60 31.93
C GLU A 98 8.49 13.77 32.79
N ASP A 99 9.49 12.89 32.62
CA ASP A 99 10.78 12.95 33.29
C ASP A 99 11.92 12.52 32.33
N PRO A 100 12.70 13.48 31.81
CA PRO A 100 13.79 13.17 30.87
C PRO A 100 14.92 12.30 31.45
N SER A 101 14.97 12.10 32.77
CA SER A 101 15.94 11.19 33.41
C SER A 101 15.52 9.72 33.35
N VAL A 102 14.25 9.45 33.02
CA VAL A 102 13.68 8.11 32.91
C VAL A 102 13.59 7.70 31.44
N MET A 103 13.97 6.46 31.12
CA MET A 103 13.71 5.87 29.80
C MET A 103 12.32 5.24 29.77
N ALA A 104 11.55 5.53 28.73
CA ALA A 104 10.25 4.95 28.45
C ALA A 104 10.26 4.22 27.09
N GLU A 105 9.40 3.21 26.98
CA GLU A 105 9.16 2.48 25.74
C GLU A 105 7.99 3.11 24.97
N PHE A 106 8.16 3.27 23.67
CA PHE A 106 7.19 3.85 22.76
C PHE A 106 6.88 2.87 21.64
N THR A 107 5.77 3.10 20.94
CA THR A 107 5.36 2.23 19.85
C THR A 107 4.66 2.98 18.73
N HIS A 108 4.86 2.49 17.51
CA HIS A 108 4.01 2.75 16.36
C HIS A 108 2.96 1.65 16.25
N GLU A 109 1.78 1.98 15.70
CA GLU A 109 0.78 0.95 15.44
C GLU A 109 1.29 -0.06 14.44
N ARG A 110 0.86 -1.32 14.61
CA ARG A 110 1.07 -2.35 13.59
C ARG A 110 -0.21 -2.45 12.75
N PRO A 111 -0.25 -1.92 11.52
CA PRO A 111 -1.43 -1.99 10.66
C PRO A 111 -1.70 -3.43 10.17
N ILE A 112 -2.88 -3.62 9.55
CA ILE A 112 -3.29 -4.92 9.00
C ILE A 112 -2.48 -5.20 7.74
N ALA A 113 -2.55 -4.30 6.77
CA ALA A 113 -1.64 -4.24 5.64
C ALA A 113 -0.23 -3.89 6.13
N THR A 114 0.81 -4.46 5.53
CA THR A 114 2.20 -4.18 5.91
C THR A 114 3.19 -4.59 4.82
N PRO A 115 4.31 -3.84 4.64
CA PRO A 115 5.38 -4.18 3.70
C PRO A 115 6.10 -5.50 4.01
N GLN A 116 5.86 -6.10 5.17
CA GLN A 116 6.43 -7.40 5.56
C GLN A 116 5.65 -8.59 5.01
N THR A 117 4.52 -8.33 4.37
CA THR A 117 3.66 -9.37 3.79
C THR A 117 4.36 -9.96 2.59
N GLY A 118 4.77 -11.23 2.64
CA GLY A 118 5.32 -11.89 1.45
C GLY A 118 4.23 -12.15 0.39
N TRP A 119 3.05 -12.56 0.86
CA TRP A 119 1.86 -12.86 0.07
C TRP A 119 0.64 -12.89 0.99
N ASN A 120 -0.53 -12.75 0.39
CA ASN A 120 -1.80 -12.75 1.08
C ASN A 120 -2.91 -13.31 0.18
N PHE A 121 -4.00 -13.80 0.77
CA PHE A 121 -5.09 -14.39 0.01
C PHE A 121 -6.45 -14.34 0.72
N VAL A 122 -7.51 -14.42 -0.06
CA VAL A 122 -8.87 -14.74 0.40
C VAL A 122 -9.33 -16.06 -0.21
N GLY A 123 -9.60 -17.05 0.65
CA GLY A 123 -10.20 -18.31 0.24
C GLY A 123 -11.72 -18.21 0.18
N GLN A 124 -12.32 -18.55 -0.96
CA GLN A 124 -13.76 -18.54 -1.18
C GLN A 124 -14.25 -19.94 -1.55
N SER A 125 -15.05 -20.56 -0.67
CA SER A 125 -15.71 -21.84 -0.93
C SER A 125 -17.16 -21.62 -1.36
N ARG A 126 -17.50 -22.09 -2.56
CA ARG A 126 -18.76 -21.79 -3.26
C ARG A 126 -19.63 -23.04 -3.33
N ARG A 127 -20.55 -23.17 -2.37
CA ARG A 127 -21.39 -24.37 -2.21
C ARG A 127 -22.29 -24.72 -3.41
N TRP A 128 -22.51 -23.78 -4.32
CA TRP A 128 -23.38 -23.93 -5.50
C TRP A 128 -22.62 -24.43 -6.74
N MET A 129 -21.30 -24.65 -6.64
CA MET A 129 -20.46 -25.13 -7.73
C MET A 129 -20.09 -26.61 -7.55
N PRO A 130 -19.80 -27.35 -8.64
CA PRO A 130 -19.21 -28.68 -8.55
C PRO A 130 -17.92 -28.69 -7.72
N ARG A 131 -17.61 -29.83 -7.09
CA ARG A 131 -16.49 -29.97 -6.15
C ARG A 131 -15.18 -29.37 -6.69
N GLU A 132 -14.80 -29.75 -7.90
CA GLU A 132 -13.55 -29.33 -8.56
C GLU A 132 -13.52 -27.83 -8.93
N LEU A 133 -14.68 -27.17 -8.98
CA LEU A 133 -14.82 -25.75 -9.31
C LEU A 133 -15.18 -24.90 -8.08
N SER A 134 -15.41 -25.52 -6.92
CA SER A 134 -16.02 -24.87 -5.75
C SER A 134 -15.09 -23.91 -5.02
N GLY A 135 -13.78 -24.13 -5.08
CA GLY A 135 -12.79 -23.28 -4.43
C GLY A 135 -12.26 -22.20 -5.38
N LEU A 136 -12.20 -20.96 -4.89
CA LEU A 136 -11.39 -19.89 -5.45
C LEU A 136 -10.42 -19.37 -4.39
N LEU A 137 -9.16 -19.23 -4.77
CA LEU A 137 -8.12 -18.56 -4.01
C LEU A 137 -7.84 -17.22 -4.70
N TRP A 138 -8.28 -16.14 -4.08
CA TRP A 138 -7.96 -14.79 -4.52
C TRP A 138 -6.59 -14.44 -3.96
N PHE A 139 -5.56 -14.47 -4.79
CA PHE A 139 -4.16 -14.43 -4.35
C PHE A 139 -3.48 -13.11 -4.74
N GLY A 140 -2.71 -12.55 -3.81
CA GLY A 140 -1.87 -11.37 -4.01
C GLY A 140 -0.47 -11.58 -3.44
N VAL A 141 0.54 -11.04 -4.11
CA VAL A 141 1.92 -10.99 -3.58
C VAL A 141 2.16 -9.65 -2.90
N ASP A 142 3.10 -9.62 -1.96
CA ASP A 142 3.51 -8.40 -1.24
C ASP A 142 2.39 -7.82 -0.34
N ASP A 143 2.52 -6.55 0.07
CA ASP A 143 1.56 -5.79 0.86
C ASP A 143 0.14 -5.81 0.23
N SER A 144 -0.85 -6.23 1.04
CA SER A 144 -2.27 -6.31 0.66
C SER A 144 -2.85 -4.97 0.20
N SER A 145 -2.33 -3.85 0.70
CA SER A 145 -2.78 -2.51 0.36
C SER A 145 -2.37 -2.07 -1.04
N THR A 146 -1.24 -2.57 -1.55
CA THR A 146 -0.66 -2.19 -2.85
C THR A 146 -0.67 -3.32 -3.89
N THR A 147 -1.35 -4.42 -3.59
CA THR A 147 -1.50 -5.58 -4.48
C THR A 147 -2.96 -5.77 -4.91
N ALA A 148 -3.12 -6.39 -6.08
CA ALA A 148 -4.41 -6.78 -6.62
C ALA A 148 -4.55 -8.30 -6.54
N HIS A 149 -5.68 -8.79 -6.03
CA HIS A 149 -5.93 -10.21 -5.97
C HIS A 149 -6.45 -10.73 -7.32
N PHE A 150 -5.78 -11.74 -7.87
CA PHE A 150 -6.30 -12.49 -9.00
C PHE A 150 -6.85 -13.85 -8.56
N PRO A 151 -7.86 -14.39 -9.27
CA PRO A 151 -8.51 -15.64 -8.88
C PRO A 151 -7.73 -16.87 -9.40
N ILE A 152 -7.48 -17.82 -8.51
CA ILE A 152 -6.95 -19.15 -8.82
C ILE A 152 -7.99 -20.19 -8.41
N TYR A 153 -8.40 -21.07 -9.32
CA TYR A 153 -9.31 -22.16 -8.98
C TYR A 153 -8.62 -23.19 -8.08
N GLY A 154 -9.31 -23.68 -7.05
CA GLY A 154 -8.74 -24.56 -6.03
C GLY A 154 -8.27 -25.92 -6.54
N SER A 155 -8.75 -26.36 -7.71
CA SER A 155 -8.27 -27.57 -8.40
C SER A 155 -7.28 -27.28 -9.53
N ALA A 156 -6.70 -26.07 -9.59
CA ALA A 156 -5.73 -25.72 -10.62
C ALA A 156 -4.52 -26.69 -10.61
N THR A 157 -4.11 -27.13 -11.80
CA THR A 157 -2.98 -28.07 -11.98
C THR A 157 -1.68 -27.39 -12.41
N SER A 158 -1.69 -26.07 -12.57
CA SER A 158 -0.52 -25.24 -12.81
C SER A 158 -0.73 -23.83 -12.25
N VAL A 159 0.37 -23.11 -12.07
CA VAL A 159 0.39 -21.72 -11.60
C VAL A 159 0.95 -20.81 -12.68
N PRO A 160 0.64 -19.50 -12.66
CA PRO A 160 1.23 -18.56 -13.61
C PRO A 160 2.75 -18.54 -13.48
N SER A 161 3.44 -18.46 -14.62
CA SER A 161 4.91 -18.51 -14.66
C SER A 161 5.56 -17.35 -13.90
N SER A 162 4.90 -16.19 -13.90
CA SER A 162 5.32 -14.98 -13.19
C SER A 162 5.25 -15.10 -11.65
N TYR A 163 4.45 -16.04 -11.13
CA TYR A 163 4.33 -16.34 -9.70
C TYR A 163 5.07 -17.61 -9.31
N ALA A 164 5.57 -18.37 -10.29
CA ALA A 164 6.35 -19.57 -10.05
C ALA A 164 7.79 -19.21 -9.63
N GLY A 165 8.37 -20.06 -8.79
CA GLY A 165 9.75 -19.93 -8.34
C GLY A 165 10.19 -21.18 -7.62
N LYS A 166 11.49 -21.29 -7.36
CA LYS A 166 12.04 -22.28 -6.46
C LYS A 166 12.61 -21.58 -5.23
N GLY A 167 12.48 -22.21 -4.08
CA GLY A 167 12.91 -21.65 -2.81
C GLY A 167 13.57 -22.67 -1.89
N PRO A 168 13.75 -22.32 -0.61
CA PRO A 168 14.35 -23.21 0.38
C PRO A 168 13.60 -24.54 0.52
N GLN A 169 12.29 -24.55 0.25
CA GLN A 169 11.47 -25.76 0.21
C GLN A 169 11.90 -26.74 -0.90
N ASP A 170 12.50 -26.24 -1.98
CA ASP A 170 13.04 -27.01 -3.09
C ASP A 170 14.56 -27.28 -2.93
N GLY A 171 15.14 -26.95 -1.78
CA GLY A 171 16.57 -27.09 -1.52
C GLY A 171 17.45 -26.10 -2.26
N VAL A 172 16.89 -24.97 -2.72
CA VAL A 172 17.65 -23.93 -3.43
C VAL A 172 17.53 -22.58 -2.74
N THR A 173 18.60 -21.79 -2.81
CA THR A 173 18.54 -20.38 -2.41
C THR A 173 17.83 -19.60 -3.52
N PRO A 174 16.67 -18.98 -3.25
CA PRO A 174 15.98 -18.17 -4.24
C PRO A 174 16.86 -16.96 -4.61
N PRO A 175 16.90 -16.53 -5.88
CA PRO A 175 17.71 -15.41 -6.34
C PRO A 175 17.07 -14.07 -5.95
N MET A 176 16.83 -13.84 -4.67
CA MET A 176 16.07 -12.68 -4.16
C MET A 176 16.72 -11.33 -4.42
N LEU A 177 18.01 -11.30 -4.78
CA LEU A 177 18.73 -10.09 -5.15
C LEU A 177 18.71 -9.82 -6.66
N ALA A 178 18.23 -10.79 -7.46
CA ALA A 178 18.13 -10.62 -8.90
C ALA A 178 16.82 -9.90 -9.24
N PHE A 179 16.96 -8.70 -9.78
CA PHE A 179 15.83 -7.94 -10.26
C PHE A 179 15.26 -8.56 -11.54
N ASN A 180 13.93 -8.79 -11.57
CA ASN A 180 13.25 -9.48 -12.68
C ASN A 180 11.86 -8.88 -12.94
N PHE A 181 11.69 -8.21 -14.08
CA PHE A 181 10.41 -7.61 -14.50
C PHE A 181 9.33 -8.64 -14.86
N GLN A 182 9.67 -9.93 -14.97
CA GLN A 182 8.71 -11.01 -15.19
C GLN A 182 8.26 -11.66 -13.88
N SER A 183 8.85 -11.29 -12.73
CA SER A 183 8.45 -11.81 -11.43
C SER A 183 7.36 -10.95 -10.80
N ALA A 184 6.28 -11.59 -10.36
CA ALA A 184 5.22 -10.95 -9.61
C ALA A 184 5.77 -10.22 -8.38
N PHE A 185 6.63 -10.89 -7.59
CA PHE A 185 7.22 -10.29 -6.40
C PHE A 185 7.91 -8.95 -6.70
N THR A 186 8.80 -8.93 -7.71
CA THR A 186 9.52 -7.71 -8.11
C THR A 186 8.57 -6.60 -8.57
N VAL A 187 7.65 -6.92 -9.47
CA VAL A 187 6.81 -5.91 -10.13
C VAL A 187 5.83 -5.28 -9.14
N PHE A 188 5.25 -6.07 -8.24
CA PHE A 188 4.39 -5.54 -7.17
C PHE A 188 5.18 -4.71 -6.16
N ASN A 189 6.38 -5.18 -5.76
CA ASN A 189 7.26 -4.42 -4.87
C ASN A 189 7.68 -3.07 -5.47
N LEU A 190 7.88 -2.96 -6.79
CA LEU A 190 8.19 -1.68 -7.44
C LEU A 190 7.08 -0.65 -7.21
N VAL A 191 5.83 -1.03 -7.42
CA VAL A 191 4.68 -0.14 -7.22
C VAL A 191 4.52 0.20 -5.74
N ALA A 192 4.65 -0.79 -4.85
CA ALA A 192 4.54 -0.60 -3.41
C ALA A 192 5.59 0.40 -2.88
N ASN A 193 6.87 0.17 -3.22
CA ASN A 193 7.97 1.04 -2.81
C ASN A 193 7.88 2.45 -3.42
N TRP A 194 7.35 2.57 -4.64
CA TRP A 194 7.10 3.87 -5.24
C TRP A 194 6.03 4.68 -4.48
N ALA A 195 5.04 4.00 -3.91
CA ALA A 195 3.94 4.61 -3.16
C ALA A 195 4.27 4.91 -1.70
N TYR A 196 5.03 4.04 -1.00
CA TYR A 196 5.20 4.13 0.46
C TYR A 196 5.59 5.51 0.99
N GLY A 197 6.57 6.19 0.36
CA GLY A 197 7.05 7.49 0.82
C GLY A 197 6.21 8.70 0.38
N ARG A 198 5.23 8.49 -0.51
CA ARG A 198 4.38 9.53 -1.11
C ARG A 198 2.94 9.04 -1.16
N TRP A 199 2.49 8.54 -0.01
CA TRP A 199 1.26 7.77 0.11
C TRP A 199 0.05 8.61 -0.26
N ASP A 200 -0.06 9.82 0.27
CA ASP A 200 -1.14 10.77 -0.05
C ASP A 200 -1.35 11.01 -1.55
N VAL A 201 -0.27 11.13 -2.32
CA VAL A 201 -0.37 11.49 -3.74
C VAL A 201 -0.37 10.29 -4.68
N ILE A 202 0.30 9.18 -4.35
CA ILE A 202 0.44 8.01 -5.23
C ILE A 202 -0.58 6.93 -4.91
N TYR A 203 -0.82 6.66 -3.63
CA TYR A 203 -1.69 5.55 -3.20
C TYR A 203 -3.13 5.64 -3.75
N PRO A 204 -3.77 6.82 -3.90
CA PRO A 204 -5.10 6.88 -4.48
C PRO A 204 -5.18 6.28 -5.89
N ASP A 205 -4.16 6.48 -6.73
CA ASP A 205 -4.10 5.88 -8.07
C ASP A 205 -3.87 4.37 -7.99
N VAL A 206 -3.01 3.92 -7.07
CA VAL A 206 -2.76 2.48 -6.81
C VAL A 206 -4.05 1.80 -6.38
N LYS A 207 -4.74 2.35 -5.37
CA LYS A 207 -6.03 1.84 -4.89
C LYS A 207 -7.06 1.80 -6.01
N ALA A 208 -7.20 2.87 -6.80
CA ALA A 208 -8.13 2.89 -7.93
C ALA A 208 -7.83 1.79 -8.95
N ARG A 209 -6.55 1.56 -9.27
CA ARG A 209 -6.14 0.48 -10.18
C ARG A 209 -6.45 -0.91 -9.61
N ILE A 210 -6.16 -1.15 -8.33
CA ILE A 210 -6.50 -2.40 -7.63
C ILE A 210 -8.00 -2.69 -7.77
N LEU A 211 -8.85 -1.73 -7.40
CA LEU A 211 -10.30 -1.91 -7.43
C LEU A 211 -10.83 -2.16 -8.85
N SER A 212 -10.28 -1.47 -9.84
CA SER A 212 -10.62 -1.69 -11.25
C SER A 212 -10.29 -3.11 -11.70
N VAL A 213 -9.10 -3.62 -11.34
CA VAL A 213 -8.62 -4.95 -11.72
C VAL A 213 -9.44 -6.04 -11.01
N GLU A 214 -9.62 -5.94 -9.70
CA GLU A 214 -10.38 -6.92 -8.92
C GLU A 214 -11.84 -7.00 -9.35
N SER A 215 -12.46 -5.85 -9.62
CA SER A 215 -13.83 -5.80 -10.16
C SER A 215 -13.93 -6.46 -11.54
N ALA A 216 -12.91 -6.31 -12.39
CA ALA A 216 -12.87 -6.96 -13.69
C ALA A 216 -12.78 -8.48 -13.54
N PHE A 217 -11.89 -8.98 -12.66
CA PHE A 217 -11.78 -10.41 -12.39
C PHE A 217 -13.08 -11.01 -11.84
N GLN A 218 -13.75 -10.34 -10.90
CA GLN A 218 -15.04 -10.82 -10.36
C GLN A 218 -16.11 -10.97 -11.46
N ARG A 219 -16.18 -10.01 -12.41
CA ARG A 219 -17.09 -10.13 -13.56
C ARG A 219 -16.70 -11.26 -14.50
N GLN A 220 -15.40 -11.40 -14.80
CA GLN A 220 -14.89 -12.45 -15.68
C GLN A 220 -15.12 -13.84 -15.09
N ILE A 221 -14.91 -14.02 -13.78
CA ILE A 221 -15.15 -15.29 -13.08
C ILE A 221 -16.60 -15.76 -13.24
N THR A 222 -17.57 -14.85 -13.18
CA THR A 222 -18.99 -15.21 -13.40
C THR A 222 -19.21 -15.85 -14.78
N GLN A 223 -18.54 -15.33 -15.82
CA GLN A 223 -18.65 -15.86 -17.18
C GLN A 223 -17.87 -17.18 -17.34
N ILE A 224 -16.68 -17.26 -16.74
CA ILE A 224 -15.83 -18.46 -16.75
C ILE A 224 -16.52 -19.61 -16.02
N ASP A 225 -17.18 -19.34 -14.89
CA ASP A 225 -17.92 -20.36 -14.14
C ASP A 225 -19.03 -21.00 -14.99
N GLN A 226 -19.79 -20.20 -15.74
CA GLN A 226 -20.84 -20.71 -16.63
C GLN A 226 -20.26 -21.62 -17.70
N GLN A 227 -19.15 -21.23 -18.33
CA GLN A 227 -18.47 -22.05 -19.33
C GLN A 227 -17.85 -23.30 -18.73
N ALA A 228 -17.28 -23.20 -17.53
CA ALA A 228 -16.68 -24.31 -16.81
C ALA A 228 -17.73 -25.36 -16.41
N ILE A 229 -18.93 -24.93 -15.99
CA ILE A 229 -20.06 -25.85 -15.72
C ILE A 229 -20.48 -26.59 -16.99
N VAL A 230 -20.67 -25.87 -18.11
CA VAL A 230 -21.03 -26.52 -19.39
C VAL A 230 -19.96 -27.53 -19.81
N LYS A 231 -18.68 -27.20 -19.62
CA LYS A 231 -17.56 -28.10 -19.92
C LYS A 231 -17.53 -29.30 -18.97
N TYR A 232 -17.81 -29.08 -17.69
CA TYR A 232 -17.92 -30.14 -16.68
C TYR A 232 -19.00 -31.15 -17.06
N GLU A 233 -20.18 -30.67 -17.47
CA GLU A 233 -21.32 -31.52 -17.83
C GLU A 233 -21.09 -32.31 -19.13
N LYS A 234 -20.44 -31.71 -20.13
CA LYS A 234 -20.24 -32.32 -21.45
C LYS A 234 -19.02 -33.21 -21.56
N GLU A 235 -17.92 -32.82 -20.90
CA GLU A 235 -16.59 -33.42 -21.09
C GLU A 235 -15.99 -33.96 -19.79
N GLY A 236 -16.65 -33.72 -18.65
CA GLY A 236 -16.26 -34.23 -17.34
C GLY A 236 -15.32 -33.31 -16.54
N PRO A 237 -15.02 -33.68 -15.28
CA PRO A 237 -14.30 -32.82 -14.35
C PRO A 237 -12.92 -32.38 -14.81
N ALA A 238 -12.15 -33.29 -15.43
CA ALA A 238 -10.79 -33.00 -15.89
C ALA A 238 -10.75 -31.90 -16.97
N ALA A 239 -11.73 -31.90 -17.87
CA ALA A 239 -11.83 -30.90 -18.93
C ALA A 239 -12.17 -29.50 -18.36
N ALA A 240 -13.05 -29.44 -17.37
CA ALA A 240 -13.38 -28.19 -16.67
C ALA A 240 -12.18 -27.65 -15.86
N VAL A 241 -11.46 -28.54 -15.16
CA VAL A 241 -10.25 -28.18 -14.40
C VAL A 241 -9.16 -27.64 -15.32
N ALA A 242 -8.90 -28.28 -16.46
CA ALA A 242 -7.93 -27.80 -17.43
C ALA A 242 -8.29 -26.39 -17.94
N PHE A 243 -9.58 -26.16 -18.24
CA PHE A 243 -10.09 -24.87 -18.68
C PHE A 243 -9.92 -23.76 -17.63
N THR A 244 -10.31 -24.00 -16.38
CA THR A 244 -10.17 -23.01 -15.31
C THR A 244 -8.71 -22.78 -14.89
N THR A 245 -7.87 -23.81 -14.99
CA THR A 245 -6.43 -23.71 -14.78
C THR A 245 -5.82 -22.74 -15.80
N GLN A 246 -6.14 -22.93 -17.08
CA GLN A 246 -5.63 -22.06 -18.15
C GLN A 246 -6.02 -20.60 -17.92
N HIS A 247 -7.26 -20.32 -17.52
CA HIS A 247 -7.69 -18.96 -17.19
C HIS A 247 -6.94 -18.38 -15.99
N SER A 248 -6.74 -19.16 -14.92
CA SER A 248 -5.99 -18.71 -13.73
C SER A 248 -4.55 -18.33 -14.08
N VAL A 249 -3.88 -19.14 -14.93
CA VAL A 249 -2.52 -18.87 -15.44
C VAL A 249 -2.50 -17.59 -16.27
N GLN A 250 -3.43 -17.45 -17.22
CA GLN A 250 -3.51 -16.27 -18.07
C GLN A 250 -3.75 -14.99 -17.27
N PHE A 251 -4.63 -15.03 -16.26
CA PHE A 251 -4.88 -13.89 -15.39
C PHE A 251 -3.65 -13.46 -14.61
N GLY A 252 -2.92 -14.40 -14.00
CA GLY A 252 -1.71 -14.07 -13.26
C GLY A 252 -0.63 -13.45 -14.14
N ASP A 253 -0.29 -14.10 -15.26
CA ASP A 253 0.77 -13.61 -16.15
C ASP A 253 0.40 -12.27 -16.82
N ALA A 254 -0.86 -12.09 -17.20
CA ALA A 254 -1.35 -10.81 -17.74
C ALA A 254 -1.34 -9.71 -16.67
N LEU A 255 -1.70 -10.02 -15.42
CA LEU A 255 -1.69 -9.05 -14.33
C LEU A 255 -0.27 -8.54 -14.07
N VAL A 256 0.74 -9.40 -14.06
CA VAL A 256 2.13 -8.96 -13.84
C VAL A 256 2.61 -8.05 -14.98
N ALA A 257 2.30 -8.38 -16.23
CA ALA A 257 2.60 -7.51 -17.36
C ALA A 257 1.89 -6.15 -17.25
N GLN A 258 0.60 -6.14 -16.89
CA GLN A 258 -0.18 -4.93 -16.66
C GLN A 258 0.38 -4.10 -15.50
N TRP A 259 0.81 -4.75 -14.42
CA TRP A 259 1.36 -4.08 -13.25
C TRP A 259 2.72 -3.42 -13.53
N GLY A 260 3.53 -4.04 -14.38
CA GLY A 260 4.77 -3.43 -14.87
C GLY A 260 4.53 -2.18 -15.72
N GLN A 261 3.52 -2.21 -16.59
CA GLN A 261 3.09 -1.03 -17.34
C GLN A 261 2.56 0.06 -16.39
N PHE A 262 1.75 -0.33 -15.40
CA PHE A 262 1.22 0.58 -14.40
C PHE A 262 2.31 1.26 -13.57
N PHE A 263 3.38 0.54 -13.21
CA PHE A 263 4.56 1.17 -12.61
C PHE A 263 5.14 2.26 -13.52
N GLY A 264 5.28 1.98 -14.82
CA GLY A 264 5.73 2.98 -15.81
C GLY A 264 4.83 4.22 -15.85
N GLU A 265 3.50 4.03 -15.82
CA GLU A 265 2.52 5.12 -15.74
C GLU A 265 2.73 5.97 -14.47
N LEU A 266 2.85 5.32 -13.31
CA LEU A 266 3.08 6.00 -12.02
C LEU A 266 4.41 6.72 -11.99
N PHE A 267 5.46 6.12 -12.53
CA PHE A 267 6.78 6.75 -12.62
C PHE A 267 6.70 8.02 -13.44
N MET A 268 6.11 7.96 -14.64
CA MET A 268 5.99 9.12 -15.52
C MET A 268 5.09 10.20 -14.92
N LYS A 269 4.01 9.83 -14.21
CA LYS A 269 3.10 10.74 -13.54
C LYS A 269 3.72 11.42 -12.31
N TYR A 270 4.59 10.73 -11.57
CA TYR A 270 5.14 11.19 -10.29
C TYR A 270 6.68 11.27 -10.29
N ARG A 271 7.30 11.75 -11.37
CA ARG A 271 8.77 11.87 -11.50
C ARG A 271 9.30 13.18 -10.91
N ASP A 272 10.54 13.14 -10.44
CA ASP A 272 11.34 14.31 -10.05
C ASP A 272 10.70 15.23 -8.98
N GLY A 273 9.78 14.67 -8.17
CA GLY A 273 9.02 15.44 -7.17
C GLY A 273 7.83 16.22 -7.75
N TYR A 274 7.58 16.12 -9.06
CA TYR A 274 6.43 16.72 -9.72
C TYR A 274 5.28 15.73 -9.87
N LYS A 275 4.08 16.27 -10.06
CA LYS A 275 2.92 15.60 -10.62
C LYS A 275 2.72 16.06 -12.05
N ILE A 276 2.93 15.14 -12.99
CA ILE A 276 2.83 15.40 -14.42
C ILE A 276 1.41 15.09 -14.87
N THR A 277 0.82 16.03 -15.60
CA THR A 277 -0.54 15.93 -16.15
C THR A 277 -0.50 16.18 -17.65
N VAL A 278 -1.50 15.67 -18.38
CA VAL A 278 -1.64 15.95 -19.81
C VAL A 278 -1.99 17.43 -20.00
N ASN A 279 -1.32 18.07 -20.95
CA ASN A 279 -1.62 19.43 -21.38
C ASN A 279 -1.37 19.53 -22.89
N ASP A 280 -2.44 19.35 -23.67
CA ASP A 280 -2.37 19.32 -25.13
C ASP A 280 -1.93 20.65 -25.73
N ASP A 281 -2.07 21.76 -24.99
CA ASP A 281 -1.62 23.09 -25.42
C ASP A 281 -0.09 23.25 -25.31
N ASN A 282 0.60 22.39 -24.55
CA ASN A 282 2.05 22.43 -24.44
C ASN A 282 2.72 21.60 -25.55
N GLN A 283 3.09 22.25 -26.65
CA GLN A 283 3.71 21.59 -27.80
C GLN A 283 5.09 20.96 -27.53
N ALA A 284 5.79 21.30 -26.45
CA ALA A 284 7.13 20.75 -26.17
C ALA A 284 7.08 19.33 -25.60
N CYS A 285 6.06 18.99 -24.81
CA CYS A 285 5.92 17.66 -24.19
C CYS A 285 4.50 17.09 -24.15
N GLY A 286 3.48 17.85 -24.55
CA GLY A 286 2.06 17.50 -24.34
C GLY A 286 1.68 17.42 -22.85
N CYS A 287 2.41 18.11 -21.99
CA CYS A 287 2.36 17.87 -20.55
C CYS A 287 2.50 19.16 -19.72
N ALA A 288 1.96 19.15 -18.49
CA ALA A 288 2.20 20.17 -17.49
C ALA A 288 2.82 19.53 -16.24
N ALA A 289 3.86 20.16 -15.71
CA ALA A 289 4.49 19.77 -14.44
C ALA A 289 3.91 20.62 -13.31
N GLY A 290 3.10 20.00 -12.45
CA GLY A 290 2.67 20.59 -11.19
C GLY A 290 3.64 20.22 -10.07
N ASN A 291 4.00 21.19 -9.23
CA ASN A 291 4.68 20.86 -7.97
C ASN A 291 3.71 20.10 -7.06
N ALA A 292 4.23 19.14 -6.30
CA ALA A 292 3.54 18.61 -5.12
C ALA A 292 4.15 19.30 -3.88
N PRO A 293 3.71 20.53 -3.53
CA PRO A 293 4.29 21.24 -2.40
C PRO A 293 4.02 20.47 -1.11
N TYR A 294 4.94 20.61 -0.15
CA TYR A 294 4.70 20.13 1.21
C TYR A 294 3.40 20.71 1.78
N SER A 295 2.73 19.93 2.62
CA SER A 295 1.55 20.39 3.34
C SER A 295 1.86 21.61 4.20
N ALA A 296 0.84 22.42 4.49
CA ALA A 296 1.01 23.58 5.38
C ALA A 296 1.54 23.17 6.77
N ALA A 297 1.09 22.02 7.30
CA ALA A 297 1.59 21.46 8.55
C ALA A 297 3.09 21.15 8.47
N TRP A 298 3.55 20.55 7.38
CA TRP A 298 4.96 20.24 7.19
C TRP A 298 5.83 21.49 7.02
N ASN A 299 5.35 22.48 6.26
CA ASN A 299 6.04 23.78 6.16
C ASN A 299 6.11 24.50 7.52
N ASN A 300 5.04 24.46 8.32
CA ASN A 300 5.04 25.01 9.66
C ASN A 300 6.03 24.27 10.57
N ARG A 301 6.15 22.95 10.45
CA ARG A 301 7.15 22.17 11.18
C ARG A 301 8.59 22.57 10.80
N ILE A 302 8.87 22.76 9.51
CA ILE A 302 10.17 23.27 9.04
C ILE A 302 10.49 24.62 9.68
N VAL A 303 9.50 25.53 9.76
CA VAL A 303 9.67 26.83 10.41
C VAL A 303 9.88 26.70 11.92
N GLN A 304 9.18 25.79 12.59
CA GLN A 304 9.34 25.56 14.04
C GLN A 304 10.76 25.05 14.39
N GLU A 305 11.31 24.15 13.59
CA GLU A 305 12.62 23.57 13.85
C GLU A 305 13.78 24.45 13.34
N ASN A 306 13.60 25.10 12.18
CA ASN A 306 14.69 25.71 11.42
C ASN A 306 14.35 27.10 10.86
N GLY A 307 13.31 27.76 11.40
CA GLY A 307 12.77 29.00 10.83
C GLY A 307 13.80 30.13 10.70
N ALA A 308 14.75 30.25 11.62
CA ALA A 308 15.80 31.26 11.53
C ALA A 308 16.71 31.07 10.30
N HIS A 309 17.00 29.83 9.91
CA HIS A 309 17.82 29.50 8.75
C HIS A 309 17.09 29.78 7.44
N PHE A 310 15.79 29.46 7.37
CA PHE A 310 14.98 29.60 6.15
C PHE A 310 14.25 30.95 6.01
N ARG A 311 14.37 31.84 7.00
CA ARG A 311 13.72 33.15 6.96
C ARG A 311 14.39 34.05 5.91
N ILE A 312 13.61 34.49 4.93
CA ILE A 312 14.05 35.51 3.97
C ILE A 312 14.15 36.87 4.70
N PRO A 313 15.29 37.58 4.64
CA PRO A 313 15.40 38.93 5.20
C PRO A 313 14.42 39.90 4.53
N ALA A 314 13.80 40.79 5.30
CA ALA A 314 12.98 41.85 4.71
C ALA A 314 13.86 42.77 3.84
N GLU A 315 13.37 43.12 2.64
CA GLU A 315 14.03 44.09 1.76
C GLU A 315 14.25 45.41 2.54
N GLY A 316 15.51 45.71 2.87
CA GLY A 316 15.90 46.87 3.68
C GLY A 316 16.84 46.57 4.85
N GLN A 317 17.03 45.31 5.25
CA GLN A 317 18.04 44.91 6.24
C GLN A 317 19.15 44.06 5.62
N MET A 318 19.90 44.64 4.67
CA MET A 318 21.26 44.16 4.44
C MET A 318 22.12 44.60 5.61
N VAL A 319 22.32 43.69 6.57
CA VAL A 319 23.28 43.89 7.66
C VAL A 319 24.66 44.02 7.04
N HIS A 320 25.23 45.23 7.09
CA HIS A 320 26.65 45.47 6.86
C HIS A 320 27.45 44.63 7.85
N GLY A 321 27.88 43.44 7.43
CA GLY A 321 28.53 42.50 8.32
C GLY A 321 29.31 41.40 7.63
N MET A 322 29.86 41.64 6.44
CA MET A 322 30.99 40.87 5.89
C MET A 322 31.67 41.69 4.79
N LYS A 323 32.59 42.58 5.20
CA LYS A 323 33.65 43.07 4.30
C LYS A 323 34.71 41.97 4.23
N GLY A 324 34.74 41.21 3.14
CA GLY A 324 35.78 40.20 2.91
C GLY A 324 35.59 39.35 1.66
N SER A 325 36.20 39.80 0.56
CA SER A 325 36.34 39.14 -0.76
C SER A 325 35.15 39.22 -1.72
N SER A 326 35.43 39.85 -2.86
CA SER A 326 34.53 40.04 -3.99
C SER A 326 34.23 38.71 -4.71
N ALA A 327 32.99 38.23 -4.64
CA ALA A 327 32.48 37.30 -5.64
C ALA A 327 31.87 38.13 -6.78
N ARG A 328 32.55 38.16 -7.93
CA ARG A 328 31.97 38.67 -9.18
C ARG A 328 30.73 37.84 -9.52
N SER A 329 29.65 38.50 -9.93
CA SER A 329 28.45 37.86 -10.45
C SER A 329 28.80 37.04 -11.70
N ALA A 330 28.91 35.72 -11.56
CA ALA A 330 28.94 34.80 -12.68
C ALA A 330 27.53 34.73 -13.28
N SER A 331 27.40 35.04 -14.56
CA SER A 331 26.12 34.87 -15.26
C SER A 331 25.84 33.37 -15.43
N LYS A 332 24.56 32.98 -15.63
CA LYS A 332 24.15 31.58 -15.87
C LYS A 332 24.93 30.86 -16.98
N LEU A 333 25.66 31.58 -17.84
CA LEU A 333 26.52 31.00 -18.87
C LEU A 333 27.86 30.44 -18.34
N ASP A 334 28.38 30.97 -17.23
CA ASP A 334 29.72 30.60 -16.72
C ASP A 334 29.74 29.24 -15.99
N LEU A 335 28.58 28.77 -15.53
CA LEU A 335 28.44 27.47 -14.83
C LEU A 335 28.38 26.27 -15.78
N LEU A 336 28.13 26.48 -17.08
CA LEU A 336 28.00 25.40 -18.06
C LEU A 336 29.31 25.03 -18.79
N ASN A 337 30.38 25.81 -18.62
CA ASN A 337 31.66 25.60 -19.32
C ASN A 337 32.80 25.09 -18.43
N ARG A 338 32.53 24.65 -17.21
CA ARG A 338 33.52 23.92 -16.40
C ARG A 338 33.25 22.43 -16.51
N ARG A 339 33.95 21.80 -17.46
CA ARG A 339 34.08 20.35 -17.62
C ARG A 339 34.75 19.70 -16.41
#